data_AF-A0AAI8VVZ7-F1
#
_entry.id   AF-A0AAI8VVZ7-F1
#
_cell.length_a   1.000
_cell.length_b   1.000
_cell.length_c   1.000
_cell.angle_alpha   90.00
_cell.angle_beta   90.00
_cell.angle_gamma   90.00
#
_symmetry.space_group_name_H-M   'P 1'
#
loop_
_entity.id
_entity.type
_entity.pdbx_description
1 polymer ?
#
loop_
_entity_poly.entity_id
_entity_poly.type
_entity_poly.pdbx_seq_one_letter_code
_entity_poly.pdbx_strand_id
1 'polypeptide(L)'
;MTTTAEPHKLDSIGGPLFRRPDTSHEEFSTAWHRHAQVVASWFLKKFGVVEYTQIHMPRADHQDIMSDKDKDSPARRILRQADGVALVRRYQTPMAGGPGRYFEEVILTDERRFLHDESGAGAVKGNPPAYDVPELAVDEWRELALQMGGIEHVKIRDGQDVVGGAWWGKWEEIEK
;
A
#
# COMPACT_ATOMS: atom_id res chain seq x y z
N MET A 1 -31.41 -16.70 -22.34
CA MET A 1 -30.33 -17.33 -21.56
C MET A 1 -29.68 -16.24 -20.74
N THR A 2 -29.98 -16.19 -19.45
CA THR A 2 -29.40 -15.22 -18.51
C THR A 2 -28.07 -15.80 -18.07
N THR A 3 -26.97 -15.24 -18.56
CA THR A 3 -25.63 -15.60 -18.10
C THR A 3 -25.52 -15.11 -16.66
N THR A 4 -25.54 -16.03 -15.70
CA THR A 4 -25.17 -15.74 -14.31
C THR A 4 -23.72 -15.31 -14.35
N ALA A 5 -23.46 -14.02 -14.22
CA ALA A 5 -22.10 -13.51 -14.04
C ALA A 5 -21.53 -14.18 -12.79
N GLU A 6 -20.38 -14.86 -12.91
CA GLU A 6 -19.72 -15.43 -11.75
C GLU A 6 -19.42 -14.32 -10.74
N PRO A 7 -19.61 -14.57 -9.44
CA PRO A 7 -19.31 -13.59 -8.42
C PRO A 7 -17.84 -13.17 -8.56
N HIS A 8 -17.61 -11.88 -8.76
CA HIS A 8 -16.26 -11.33 -8.88
C HIS A 8 -15.45 -11.70 -7.63
N LYS A 9 -14.44 -12.56 -7.79
CA LYS A 9 -13.59 -13.01 -6.69
C LYS A 9 -12.81 -11.82 -6.14
N LEU A 10 -12.86 -11.61 -4.83
CA LEU A 10 -12.06 -10.60 -4.16
C LEU A 10 -10.63 -11.10 -3.95
N ASP A 11 -9.68 -10.21 -4.22
CA ASP A 11 -8.24 -10.37 -3.98
C ASP A 11 -7.79 -9.33 -2.96
N SER A 12 -6.90 -9.73 -2.06
CA SER A 12 -6.37 -8.89 -0.99
C SER A 12 -4.86 -8.97 -0.98
N ILE A 13 -4.20 -7.83 -1.16
CA ILE A 13 -2.74 -7.73 -1.17
C ILE A 13 -2.29 -6.60 -0.26
N GLY A 14 -1.13 -6.74 0.36
CA GLY A 14 -0.59 -5.69 1.22
C GLY A 14 0.54 -6.16 2.10
N GLY A 15 1.15 -5.20 2.79
CA GLY A 15 2.28 -5.46 3.67
C GLY A 15 2.97 -4.17 4.13
N PRO A 16 4.05 -4.33 4.90
CA PRO A 16 4.86 -3.22 5.37
C PRO A 16 5.56 -2.49 4.22
N LEU A 17 5.75 -1.18 4.41
CA LEU A 17 6.51 -0.30 3.54
C LEU A 17 7.67 0.31 4.31
N PHE A 18 8.83 0.32 3.68
CA PHE A 18 10.05 0.92 4.20
C PHE A 18 10.38 2.15 3.38
N ARG A 19 10.73 3.26 4.04
CA ARG A 19 11.20 4.45 3.34
C ARG A 19 12.62 4.25 2.81
N ARG A 20 13.02 5.07 1.85
CA ARG A 20 14.42 5.11 1.42
C ARG A 20 15.35 5.56 2.55
N PRO A 21 16.60 5.06 2.61
CA PRO A 21 17.56 5.45 3.65
C PRO A 21 17.84 6.96 3.72
N ASP A 22 17.76 7.65 2.57
CA ASP A 22 18.01 9.08 2.42
C ASP A 22 16.78 9.97 2.60
N THR A 23 15.61 9.39 2.84
CA THR A 23 14.35 10.12 3.07
C THR A 23 14.04 10.16 4.56
N SER A 24 13.75 11.34 5.11
CA SER A 24 13.31 11.45 6.51
C SER A 24 11.91 10.86 6.71
N HIS A 25 11.56 10.52 7.95
CA HIS A 25 10.22 10.00 8.25
C HIS A 25 9.09 10.99 7.91
N GLU A 26 9.33 12.30 8.07
CA GLU A 26 8.35 13.34 7.73
C GLU A 26 8.16 13.48 6.21
N GLU A 27 9.25 13.45 5.45
CA GLU A 27 9.21 13.45 3.99
C GLU A 27 8.49 12.20 3.46
N PHE A 28 8.79 11.03 4.02
CA PHE A 28 8.08 9.78 3.71
C PHE A 28 6.60 9.93 4.01
N SER A 29 6.22 10.37 5.22
CA SER A 29 4.82 10.47 5.62
C SER A 29 4.05 11.43 4.71
N THR A 30 4.65 12.56 4.35
CA THR A 30 4.04 13.53 3.43
C THR A 30 3.90 12.96 2.02
N ALA A 31 4.94 12.32 1.50
CA ALA A 31 4.93 11.73 0.16
C ALA A 31 3.92 10.57 0.08
N TRP A 32 3.91 9.69 1.08
CA TRP A 32 3.02 8.54 1.14
C TRP A 32 1.56 8.95 1.21
N HIS A 33 1.23 9.96 2.03
CA HIS A 33 -0.13 10.48 2.08
C HIS A 33 -0.60 11.04 0.72
N ARG A 34 0.28 11.73 -0.01
CA ARG A 34 -0.03 12.23 -1.37
C ARG A 34 -0.14 11.10 -2.39
N HIS A 35 0.66 10.05 -2.24
CA HIS A 35 0.69 8.91 -3.14
C HIS A 35 -0.68 8.23 -3.27
N ALA A 36 -1.49 8.22 -2.21
CA ALA A 36 -2.87 7.74 -2.26
C ALA A 36 -3.67 8.36 -3.41
N GLN A 37 -3.51 9.66 -3.65
CA GLN A 37 -4.22 10.38 -4.70
C GLN A 37 -3.75 9.97 -6.10
N VAL A 38 -2.48 9.54 -6.21
CA VAL A 38 -1.87 9.07 -7.46
C VAL A 38 -2.41 7.69 -7.82
N VAL A 39 -2.49 6.78 -6.85
CA VAL A 39 -2.93 5.38 -7.08
C VAL A 39 -4.44 5.23 -7.12
N ALA A 40 -5.20 6.11 -6.46
CA ALA A 40 -6.65 6.09 -6.41
C ALA A 40 -7.27 5.91 -7.81
N SER A 41 -6.83 6.73 -8.76
CA SER A 41 -7.40 6.72 -10.11
C SER A 41 -7.11 5.42 -10.86
N TRP A 42 -5.90 4.89 -10.72
CA TRP A 42 -5.53 3.61 -11.33
C TRP A 42 -6.33 2.46 -10.73
N PHE A 43 -6.41 2.40 -9.40
CA PHE A 43 -7.14 1.37 -8.68
C PHE A 43 -8.64 1.35 -9.02
N LEU A 44 -9.29 2.52 -9.00
CA LEU A 44 -10.72 2.63 -9.29
C LEU A 44 -11.05 2.31 -10.76
N LYS A 45 -10.23 2.76 -11.70
CA LYS A 45 -10.49 2.56 -13.15
C LYS A 45 -10.13 1.15 -13.64
N LYS A 46 -9.02 0.58 -13.16
CA LYS A 46 -8.56 -0.74 -13.65
C LYS A 46 -9.20 -1.92 -12.92
N PHE A 47 -9.50 -1.78 -11.62
CA PHE A 47 -9.89 -2.92 -10.78
C PHE A 47 -11.24 -2.77 -10.07
N GLY A 48 -11.85 -1.58 -10.10
CA GLY A 48 -13.00 -1.30 -9.25
C GLY A 48 -12.67 -1.57 -7.78
N VAL A 49 -11.60 -0.95 -7.26
CA VAL A 49 -11.12 -1.19 -5.90
C VAL A 49 -12.22 -0.98 -4.86
N VAL A 50 -12.32 -1.95 -3.96
CA VAL A 50 -13.25 -1.95 -2.82
C VAL A 50 -12.62 -1.24 -1.62
N GLU A 51 -11.31 -1.42 -1.41
CA GLU A 51 -10.61 -0.77 -0.31
C GLU A 51 -9.12 -0.53 -0.68
N TYR A 52 -8.63 0.68 -0.47
CA TYR A 52 -7.20 0.96 -0.35
C TYR A 52 -6.94 1.64 0.99
N THR A 53 -6.04 1.06 1.78
CA THR A 53 -5.70 1.53 3.13
C THR A 53 -4.22 1.89 3.25
N GLN A 54 -3.96 3.07 3.80
CA GLN A 54 -2.63 3.51 4.22
C GLN A 54 -2.58 3.64 5.73
N ILE A 55 -1.67 2.91 6.38
CA ILE A 55 -1.39 3.05 7.81
C ILE A 55 0.02 3.61 7.94
N HIS A 56 0.16 4.72 8.67
CA HIS A 56 1.45 5.33 9.00
C HIS A 56 1.92 4.77 10.33
N MET A 57 3.13 4.23 10.37
CA MET A 57 3.70 3.67 11.60
C MET A 57 4.32 4.80 12.44
N PRO A 58 4.23 4.74 13.78
CA PRO A 58 4.92 5.70 14.63
C PRO A 58 6.43 5.53 14.48
N ARG A 59 7.17 6.63 14.66
CA ARG A 59 8.64 6.61 14.65
C ARG A 59 9.16 5.61 15.69
N ALA A 60 10.27 4.95 15.37
CA ALA A 60 10.85 3.89 16.20
C ALA A 60 11.21 4.35 17.63
N ASP A 61 11.53 5.63 17.84
CA ASP A 61 11.79 6.24 19.16
C ASP A 61 10.55 6.34 20.05
N HIS A 62 9.35 6.21 19.48
CA HIS A 62 8.07 6.22 20.20
C HIS A 62 7.50 4.82 20.47
N GLN A 63 8.17 3.74 20.04
CA GLN A 63 7.64 2.37 20.14
C GLN A 63 7.99 1.63 21.45
N ASP A 64 8.74 2.27 22.36
CA ASP A 64 9.23 1.67 23.62
C ASP A 64 8.16 1.53 24.75
N ILE A 65 6.89 1.83 24.47
CA ILE A 65 5.83 1.82 25.50
C ILE A 65 5.06 0.49 25.56
N MET A 66 5.31 -0.46 24.64
CA MET A 66 4.59 -1.74 24.62
C MET A 66 5.31 -2.82 25.43
N SER A 67 4.72 -3.15 26.59
CA SER A 67 5.09 -4.23 27.53
C SER A 67 5.64 -5.51 26.87
N ASP A 68 6.81 -5.94 27.35
CA ASP A 68 7.62 -7.14 27.07
C ASP A 68 6.91 -8.51 27.08
N LYS A 69 5.57 -8.56 27.21
CA LYS A 69 4.81 -9.80 27.44
C LYS A 69 4.17 -10.42 26.20
N ASP A 70 4.14 -9.70 25.07
CA ASP A 70 3.71 -10.28 23.80
C ASP A 70 4.94 -10.64 22.98
N LYS A 71 5.14 -11.96 22.82
CA LYS A 71 6.23 -12.60 22.08
C LYS A 71 6.60 -11.78 20.83
N ASP A 72 7.87 -11.38 20.76
CA ASP A 72 8.47 -10.64 19.65
C ASP A 72 8.41 -11.47 18.35
N SER A 73 7.25 -11.44 17.70
CA SER A 73 7.00 -12.20 16.47
C SER A 73 7.80 -11.60 15.32
N PRO A 74 8.19 -12.40 14.30
CA PRO A 74 8.82 -11.86 13.10
C PRO A 74 8.06 -10.68 12.48
N ALA A 75 6.73 -10.72 12.52
CA ALA A 75 5.85 -9.66 12.04
C ALA A 75 5.95 -8.36 12.85
N ARG A 76 6.06 -8.45 14.18
CA ARG A 76 6.27 -7.27 15.03
C ARG A 76 7.64 -6.66 14.78
N ARG A 77 8.69 -7.49 14.72
CA ARG A 77 10.06 -7.02 14.44
C ARG A 77 10.17 -6.29 13.11
N ILE A 78 9.45 -6.75 12.09
CA ILE A 78 9.48 -6.07 10.79
C ILE A 78 8.66 -4.77 10.82
N LEU A 79 7.51 -4.72 11.50
CA LEU A 79 6.74 -3.48 11.64
C LEU A 79 7.45 -2.41 12.46
N ARG A 80 8.34 -2.78 13.39
CA ARG A 80 9.22 -1.81 14.07
C ARG A 80 10.17 -1.10 13.13
N GLN A 81 10.50 -1.73 12.00
CA GLN A 81 11.38 -1.19 10.97
C GLN A 81 10.61 -0.48 9.85
N ALA A 82 9.31 -0.77 9.72
CA ALA A 82 8.45 -0.21 8.68
C ALA A 82 8.04 1.24 9.02
N ASP A 83 7.90 2.06 7.99
CA ASP A 83 7.37 3.43 8.12
C ASP A 83 5.88 3.49 7.79
N GLY A 84 5.34 2.47 7.11
CA GLY A 84 3.91 2.36 6.82
C GLY A 84 3.46 0.94 6.49
N VAL A 85 2.16 0.76 6.29
CA VAL A 85 1.54 -0.45 5.77
C VAL A 85 0.56 -0.04 4.66
N ALA A 86 0.63 -0.74 3.54
CA ALA A 86 -0.30 -0.58 2.42
C ALA A 86 -1.16 -1.82 2.28
N LEU A 87 -2.48 -1.64 2.18
CA LEU A 87 -3.44 -2.72 2.03
C LEU A 87 -4.40 -2.41 0.88
N VAL A 88 -4.70 -3.40 0.05
CA VAL A 88 -5.60 -3.28 -1.09
C VAL A 88 -6.57 -4.47 -1.06
N ARG A 89 -7.86 -4.18 -1.19
CA ARG A 89 -8.91 -5.16 -1.52
C ARG A 89 -9.55 -4.78 -2.84
N ARG A 90 -9.53 -5.70 -3.80
CA ARG A 90 -10.01 -5.44 -5.17
C ARG A 90 -10.71 -6.64 -5.74
N TYR A 91 -11.58 -6.42 -6.73
CA TYR A 91 -12.09 -7.51 -7.54
C TYR A 91 -11.01 -7.99 -8.51
N GLN A 92 -10.88 -9.31 -8.64
CA GLN A 92 -10.06 -9.91 -9.67
C GLN A 92 -10.64 -9.53 -11.03
N THR A 93 -9.89 -8.69 -11.75
CA THR A 93 -10.23 -8.27 -13.10
C THR A 93 -9.21 -8.88 -14.04
N PRO A 94 -9.62 -9.60 -15.11
CA PRO A 94 -8.69 -10.09 -16.12
C PRO A 94 -7.92 -8.91 -16.72
N MET A 95 -6.64 -8.79 -16.39
CA MET A 95 -5.78 -7.73 -16.93
C MET A 95 -5.32 -8.13 -18.33
N ALA A 96 -6.15 -7.89 -19.34
CA ALA A 96 -5.69 -7.92 -20.72
C ALA A 96 -4.66 -6.78 -20.92
N GLY A 97 -3.38 -7.12 -21.04
CA GLY A 97 -2.30 -6.17 -21.34
C GLY A 97 -1.46 -5.65 -20.16
N GLY A 98 -1.56 -6.26 -18.97
CA GLY A 98 -0.72 -5.87 -17.83
C GLY A 98 -1.18 -4.56 -17.15
N PRO A 99 -0.34 -3.98 -16.27
CA PRO A 99 -0.75 -2.87 -15.39
C PRO A 99 -0.95 -1.52 -16.11
N GLY A 100 -0.48 -1.37 -17.35
CA GLY A 100 -0.61 -0.16 -18.17
C GLY A 100 0.51 0.86 -17.96
N ARG A 101 0.59 1.85 -18.85
CA ARG A 101 1.66 2.87 -18.83
C ARG A 101 1.57 3.77 -17.62
N TYR A 102 0.36 4.11 -17.15
CA TYR A 102 0.21 4.94 -15.96
C TYR A 102 0.86 4.31 -14.73
N PHE A 103 0.76 2.98 -14.59
CA PHE A 103 1.42 2.28 -13.51
C PHE A 103 2.94 2.42 -13.60
N GLU A 104 3.52 2.13 -14.76
CA GLU A 104 4.97 2.14 -14.95
C GLU A 104 5.56 3.56 -14.91
N GLU A 105 4.94 4.51 -15.58
CA GLU A 105 5.48 5.87 -15.76
C GLU A 105 5.15 6.80 -14.61
N VAL A 106 4.02 6.59 -13.93
CA VAL A 106 3.54 7.48 -12.85
C VAL A 106 3.68 6.82 -11.49
N ILE A 107 3.03 5.66 -11.27
CA ILE A 107 2.99 5.04 -9.94
C ILE A 107 4.39 4.59 -9.52
N LEU A 108 5.09 3.79 -10.34
CA LEU A 108 6.42 3.31 -10.01
C LEU A 108 7.44 4.45 -9.91
N THR A 109 7.35 5.45 -10.78
CA THR A 109 8.23 6.64 -10.71
C THR A 109 8.01 7.42 -9.42
N ASP A 110 6.76 7.52 -8.95
CA ASP A 110 6.44 8.21 -7.71
C ASP A 110 6.91 7.41 -6.49
N GLU A 111 6.61 6.10 -6.42
CA GLU A 111 7.06 5.20 -5.35
C GLU A 111 8.58 5.25 -5.16
N ARG A 112 9.36 5.19 -6.26
CA ARG A 112 10.84 5.22 -6.24
C ARG A 112 11.43 6.48 -5.60
N ARG A 113 10.66 7.55 -5.40
CA ARG A 113 11.14 8.79 -4.77
C ARG A 113 11.24 8.67 -3.26
N PHE A 114 10.47 7.78 -2.63
CA PHE A 114 10.36 7.74 -1.17
C PHE A 114 10.32 6.32 -0.59
N LEU A 115 10.05 5.28 -1.37
CA LEU A 115 10.09 3.88 -0.96
C LEU A 115 11.44 3.23 -1.19
N HIS A 116 11.83 2.36 -0.26
CA HIS A 116 12.96 1.44 -0.44
C HIS A 116 12.73 0.54 -1.66
N ASP A 117 13.81 0.10 -2.32
CA ASP A 117 13.75 -0.73 -3.54
C ASP A 117 13.07 -2.09 -3.32
N GLU A 118 12.97 -2.55 -2.06
CA GLU A 118 12.25 -3.77 -1.66
C GLU A 118 10.81 -3.49 -1.18
N SER A 119 10.29 -2.28 -1.38
CA SER A 119 8.95 -1.84 -0.98
C SER A 119 8.12 -1.36 -2.16
N GLY A 120 6.80 -1.35 -1.97
CA GLY A 120 5.85 -0.86 -2.96
C GLY A 120 5.60 -1.84 -4.10
N ALA A 121 4.88 -1.37 -5.11
CA ALA A 121 4.49 -2.17 -6.26
C ALA A 121 5.69 -2.50 -7.19
N GLY A 122 6.76 -1.70 -7.12
CA GLY A 122 8.01 -1.90 -7.85
C GLY A 122 9.07 -2.73 -7.13
N ALA A 123 8.75 -3.37 -6.00
CA ALA A 123 9.73 -4.03 -5.14
C ALA A 123 10.57 -5.09 -5.89
N VAL A 124 11.90 -4.96 -5.79
CA VAL A 124 12.88 -5.94 -6.27
C VAL A 124 13.54 -6.60 -5.07
N LYS A 125 13.13 -7.83 -4.74
CA LYS A 125 13.73 -8.57 -3.61
C LYS A 125 15.21 -8.87 -3.88
N GLY A 126 16.09 -8.36 -3.02
CA GLY A 126 17.51 -8.69 -3.04
C GLY A 126 17.77 -10.15 -2.64
N ASN A 127 19.01 -10.60 -2.82
CA ASN A 127 19.47 -11.90 -2.32
C ASN A 127 20.80 -11.72 -1.55
N PRO A 128 20.78 -11.70 -0.21
CA PRO A 128 19.61 -11.83 0.67
C PRO A 128 18.73 -10.56 0.67
N PRO A 129 17.44 -10.66 1.07
CA PRO A 129 16.58 -9.49 1.21
C PRO A 129 17.06 -8.59 2.35
N ALA A 130 16.91 -7.28 2.19
CA ALA A 130 17.12 -6.31 3.28
C ALA A 130 16.08 -6.50 4.39
N TYR A 131 14.85 -6.87 4.01
CA TYR A 131 13.73 -7.05 4.94
C TYR A 131 13.12 -8.45 4.81
N ASP A 132 13.22 -9.24 5.89
CA ASP A 132 12.58 -10.56 5.99
C ASP A 132 11.10 -10.42 6.38
N VAL A 133 10.28 -9.99 5.43
CA VAL A 133 8.83 -9.77 5.60
C VAL A 133 8.11 -11.13 5.60
N PRO A 134 7.46 -11.54 6.71
CA PRO A 134 6.68 -12.77 6.74
C PRO A 134 5.43 -12.64 5.88
N GLU A 135 4.96 -13.75 5.32
CA GLU A 135 3.66 -13.79 4.64
C GLU A 135 2.53 -13.80 5.69
N LEU A 136 1.70 -12.75 5.67
CA LEU A 136 0.52 -12.60 6.51
C LEU A 136 -0.68 -12.14 5.68
N ALA A 137 -1.89 -12.43 6.17
CA ALA A 137 -3.09 -11.88 5.59
C ALA A 137 -3.17 -10.36 5.82
N VAL A 138 -3.83 -9.66 4.90
CA VAL A 138 -4.03 -8.20 4.96
C VAL A 138 -4.66 -7.74 6.28
N ASP A 139 -5.61 -8.51 6.82
CA ASP A 139 -6.25 -8.21 8.10
C ASP A 139 -5.30 -8.35 9.29
N GLU A 140 -4.40 -9.33 9.26
CA GLU A 140 -3.39 -9.52 10.30
C GLU A 140 -2.39 -8.36 10.29
N TRP A 141 -1.97 -7.90 9.10
CA TRP A 141 -1.14 -6.71 8.96
C TRP A 141 -1.83 -5.46 9.51
N ARG A 142 -3.11 -5.26 9.18
CA ARG A 142 -3.91 -4.13 9.67
C ARG A 142 -3.99 -4.14 11.20
N GLU A 143 -4.42 -5.26 11.76
CA GLU A 143 -4.61 -5.39 13.21
C GLU A 143 -3.30 -5.12 13.94
N LEU A 144 -2.20 -5.74 13.48
CA LEU A 144 -0.91 -5.60 14.13
C LEU A 144 -0.36 -4.17 14.04
N ALA A 145 -0.49 -3.51 12.89
CA ALA A 145 -0.06 -2.13 12.72
C ALA A 145 -0.82 -1.17 13.65
N LEU A 146 -2.15 -1.35 13.77
CA LEU A 146 -2.98 -0.54 14.67
C LEU A 146 -2.65 -0.81 16.14
N GLN A 147 -2.42 -2.07 16.54
CA GLN A 147 -1.98 -2.40 17.89
C GLN A 147 -0.64 -1.74 18.25
N MET A 148 0.23 -1.55 17.27
CA MET A 148 1.54 -0.89 17.42
C MET A 148 1.47 0.64 17.34
N GLY A 149 0.27 1.22 17.36
CA GLY A 149 0.08 2.67 17.34
C GLY A 149 0.10 3.30 15.94
N GLY A 150 -0.01 2.49 14.89
CA GLY A 150 -0.17 2.97 13.52
C GLY A 150 -1.48 3.75 13.34
N ILE A 151 -1.45 4.77 12.50
CA ILE A 151 -2.60 5.65 12.22
C ILE A 151 -3.08 5.40 10.80
N GLU A 152 -4.37 5.08 10.63
CA GLU A 152 -4.99 4.91 9.32
C GLU A 152 -5.36 6.27 8.71
N HIS A 153 -4.80 6.60 7.55
CA HIS A 153 -4.96 7.93 6.93
C HIS A 153 -5.89 7.94 5.73
N VAL A 154 -5.88 6.90 4.91
CA VAL A 154 -6.68 6.84 3.68
C VAL A 154 -7.43 5.55 3.65
N LYS A 155 -8.73 5.64 3.39
CA LYS A 155 -9.59 4.53 3.02
C LYS A 155 -10.35 4.94 1.77
N ILE A 156 -9.97 4.42 0.61
CA ILE A 156 -10.78 4.59 -0.61
C ILE A 156 -11.76 3.43 -0.64
N ARG A 157 -13.03 3.68 -0.31
CA ARG A 157 -14.08 2.68 -0.41
C ARG A 157 -15.03 2.98 -1.57
N ASP A 158 -15.17 2.04 -2.50
CA ASP A 158 -16.15 2.09 -3.60
C ASP A 158 -16.17 3.43 -4.37
N GLY A 159 -15.02 4.12 -4.45
CA GLY A 159 -14.88 5.43 -5.09
C GLY A 159 -15.53 6.63 -4.37
N GLN A 160 -16.09 6.44 -3.17
CA GLN A 160 -16.85 7.47 -2.45
C GLN A 160 -15.97 8.40 -1.60
N ASP A 161 -14.79 7.93 -1.16
CA ASP A 161 -13.90 8.65 -0.24
C ASP A 161 -12.72 9.35 -0.93
N VAL A 162 -12.79 9.56 -2.25
CA VAL A 162 -11.74 10.28 -2.98
C VAL A 162 -11.85 11.78 -2.67
N VAL A 163 -11.07 12.24 -1.69
CA VAL A 163 -10.94 13.67 -1.37
C VAL A 163 -10.50 14.44 -2.62
N GLY A 164 -11.03 15.65 -2.83
CA GLY A 164 -10.75 16.49 -3.99
C GLY A 164 -9.24 16.62 -4.24
N GLY A 165 -8.77 16.15 -5.40
CA GLY A 165 -7.34 16.10 -5.72
C GLY A 165 -6.88 14.88 -6.53
N ALA A 166 -7.74 13.91 -6.83
CA ALA A 166 -7.36 12.79 -7.69
C ALA A 166 -7.03 13.23 -9.14
N TRP A 167 -5.95 12.64 -9.69
CA TRP A 167 -5.33 13.03 -10.96
C TRP A 167 -6.04 12.44 -12.18
N TRP A 168 -7.36 12.60 -12.23
CA TRP A 168 -8.22 12.00 -13.25
C TRP A 168 -7.81 12.34 -14.68
N GLY A 169 -7.56 13.64 -14.95
CA GLY A 169 -7.18 14.10 -16.29
C GLY A 169 -5.84 13.53 -16.77
N LYS A 170 -4.88 13.34 -15.85
CA LYS A 170 -3.56 12.82 -16.21
C LYS A 170 -3.60 11.33 -16.55
N TRP A 171 -4.44 10.55 -15.89
CA TRP A 171 -4.62 9.14 -16.22
C TRP A 171 -5.20 8.97 -17.63
N GLU A 172 -6.24 9.74 -17.97
CA GLU A 172 -6.89 9.67 -19.28
C GLU A 172 -6.00 10.15 -20.43
N GLU A 173 -5.03 11.04 -20.16
CA GLU A 173 -4.04 11.48 -21.14
C GLU A 173 -3.01 10.38 -21.45
N ILE A 174 -2.52 9.67 -20.43
CA ILE A 174 -1.42 8.69 -20.56
C ILE A 174 -1.90 7.36 -21.15
N GLU A 175 -3.14 6.97 -20.91
CA GLU A 175 -3.70 5.68 -21.35
C GLU A 175 -4.44 5.74 -22.70
N LYS A 176 -4.45 6.89 -23.40
CA LYS A 176 -4.93 7.04 -24.79
C LYS A 176 -3.87 6.62 -25.80
#